data_AF-A0A3C1S7T3-F1
#
_entry.id   AF-A0A3C1S7T3-F1
#
_cell.length_a   1.000
_cell.length_b   1.000
_cell.length_c   1.000
_cell.angle_alpha   90.00
_cell.angle_beta   90.00
_cell.angle_gamma   90.00
#
_symmetry.space_group_name_H-M   'P 1'
#
loop_
_entity.id
_entity.type
_entity.pdbx_description
1 polymer ?
#
loop_
_entity_poly.entity_id
_entity_poly.type
_entity_poly.pdbx_seq_one_letter_code
_entity_poly.pdbx_strand_id
1 'polypeptide(L)'
;MSNHFLTKSVRNDPTSDKLYAQKTEPVTRHRSGKHHKVVRGISLTTLLRTDGDACIPCDFRIYHKDQDGKTENNHFADMLCKAHKRGFNPGCVLSDSWFASLKNLRLIRSPEWKWLTRLRCNRLVNPDGKKNRCLH
;
A
#
# COMPACT_ATOMS: atom_id res chain seq x y z
N MET A 1 -16.22 13.79 13.69
CA MET A 1 -15.80 13.43 12.31
C MET A 1 -14.48 12.70 12.39
N SER A 2 -14.46 11.40 12.10
CA SER A 2 -13.26 10.58 12.23
C SER A 2 -12.46 10.64 10.93
N ASN A 3 -11.33 11.34 10.95
CA ASN A 3 -10.45 11.45 9.78
C ASN A 3 -9.57 10.20 9.68
N HIS A 4 -9.59 9.50 8.55
CA HIS A 4 -8.82 8.28 8.32
C HIS A 4 -8.00 8.37 7.05
N PHE A 5 -6.87 7.65 7.00
CA PHE A 5 -6.20 7.38 5.74
C PHE A 5 -6.60 6.01 5.21
N LEU A 6 -6.92 5.97 3.92
CA LEU A 6 -7.07 4.76 3.13
C LEU A 6 -5.91 4.68 2.17
N THR A 7 -5.18 3.57 2.18
CA THR A 7 -4.24 3.28 1.10
C THR A 7 -4.83 2.24 0.18
N LYS A 8 -4.87 2.58 -1.11
CA LYS A 8 -5.31 1.67 -2.16
C LYS A 8 -4.18 1.52 -3.16
N SER A 9 -3.73 0.27 -3.33
CA SER A 9 -2.90 -0.10 -4.47
C SER A 9 -3.81 -0.40 -5.65
N VAL A 10 -3.62 0.29 -6.77
CA VAL A 10 -4.32 0.05 -8.04
C VAL A 10 -3.28 -0.37 -9.06
N ARG A 11 -3.37 -1.62 -9.51
CA ARG A 11 -2.54 -2.14 -10.59
C ARG A 11 -3.32 -2.07 -11.88
N ASN A 12 -2.82 -1.32 -12.86
CA ASN A 12 -3.41 -1.31 -14.18
C ASN A 12 -2.78 -2.42 -15.02
N ASP A 13 -3.61 -3.41 -15.39
CA ASP A 13 -3.22 -4.44 -16.34
C ASP A 13 -3.35 -3.87 -17.76
N PRO A 14 -2.40 -4.14 -18.67
CA PRO A 14 -2.35 -3.54 -20.01
C PRO A 14 -3.49 -4.02 -20.92
N THR A 15 -4.36 -4.90 -20.42
CA THR A 15 -5.39 -5.59 -21.21
C THR A 15 -6.60 -4.72 -21.52
N SER A 16 -6.75 -3.54 -20.88
CA SER A 16 -7.64 -2.49 -21.36
C SER A 16 -6.82 -1.42 -22.11
N ASP A 17 -6.82 -1.54 -23.43
CA ASP A 17 -6.49 -0.51 -24.43
C ASP A 17 -5.15 0.21 -24.33
N LYS A 18 -4.05 -0.55 -24.34
CA LYS A 18 -2.82 -0.05 -24.96
C LYS A 18 -2.14 -1.11 -25.82
N LEU A 19 -2.82 -1.53 -26.90
CA LEU A 19 -2.22 -2.33 -27.98
C LEU A 19 -0.96 -1.68 -28.60
N TYR A 20 -0.69 -0.40 -28.30
CA TYR A 20 0.46 0.37 -28.81
C TYR A 20 1.52 0.78 -27.78
N ALA A 21 1.38 0.49 -26.48
CA ALA A 21 2.30 1.00 -25.45
C ALA A 21 3.51 0.09 -25.15
N GLN A 22 4.12 -0.50 -26.19
CA GLN A 22 5.34 -1.30 -26.02
C GLN A 22 6.57 -0.46 -25.59
N LYS A 23 6.49 0.87 -25.66
CA LYS A 23 7.59 1.82 -25.40
C LYS A 23 7.15 3.00 -24.52
N THR A 24 6.54 2.75 -23.36
CA THR A 24 6.39 3.80 -22.35
C THR A 24 7.25 3.41 -21.15
N GLU A 25 8.17 4.30 -20.79
CA GLU A 25 9.21 4.08 -19.78
C GLU A 25 8.70 3.43 -18.47
N PRO A 26 7.51 3.76 -17.91
CA PRO A 26 7.08 3.20 -16.63
C PRO A 26 6.42 1.81 -16.67
N VAL A 27 6.50 1.08 -17.79
CA VAL A 27 5.89 -0.26 -17.89
C VAL A 27 6.83 -1.33 -17.31
N THR A 28 6.55 -1.74 -16.07
CA THR A 28 7.30 -2.79 -15.37
C THR A 28 6.48 -4.08 -15.20
N ARG A 29 7.13 -5.20 -14.87
CA ARG A 29 6.46 -6.48 -14.63
C ARG A 29 5.94 -6.56 -13.20
N HIS A 30 4.64 -6.78 -13.02
CA HIS A 30 4.00 -6.95 -11.70
C HIS A 30 3.05 -8.13 -11.69
N ARG A 31 2.83 -8.71 -10.51
CA ARG A 31 1.81 -9.74 -10.34
C ARG A 31 0.43 -9.08 -10.37
N SER A 32 -0.35 -9.36 -11.42
CA SER A 32 -1.74 -8.95 -11.52
C SER A 32 -2.59 -9.73 -10.52
N GLY A 33 -3.42 -9.02 -9.78
CA GLY A 33 -4.46 -9.65 -8.94
C GLY A 33 -5.59 -10.25 -9.78
N LYS A 34 -5.92 -9.65 -10.93
CA LYS A 34 -7.00 -10.08 -11.83
C LYS A 34 -6.62 -11.34 -12.61
N HIS A 35 -5.39 -11.39 -13.12
CA HIS A 35 -4.93 -12.49 -13.96
C HIS A 35 -4.13 -13.55 -13.20
N HIS A 36 -3.91 -13.36 -11.90
CA HIS A 36 -3.09 -14.22 -11.02
C HIS A 36 -1.67 -14.52 -11.54
N LYS A 37 -1.19 -13.78 -12.53
CA LYS A 37 0.08 -13.96 -13.25
C LYS A 37 0.88 -12.67 -13.30
N VAL A 38 2.16 -12.77 -13.65
CA VAL A 38 2.99 -11.59 -13.90
C VAL A 38 2.57 -10.99 -15.25
N VAL A 39 2.18 -9.73 -15.24
CA VAL A 39 1.83 -8.94 -16.42
C VAL A 39 2.73 -7.71 -16.51
N ARG A 40 2.88 -7.15 -17.71
CA ARG A 40 3.54 -5.86 -17.91
C ARG A 40 2.52 -4.75 -17.75
N GLY A 41 2.69 -3.85 -16.80
CA GLY A 41 1.72 -2.78 -16.58
C GLY A 41 2.32 -1.65 -15.74
N ILE A 42 1.47 -0.71 -15.37
CA ILE A 42 1.86 0.38 -14.46
C ILE A 42 1.20 0.09 -13.12
N SER A 43 2.01 -0.10 -12.08
CA SER A 43 1.52 -0.22 -10.70
C SER A 43 1.49 1.16 -10.04
N LEU A 44 0.32 1.54 -9.52
CA LEU A 44 0.09 2.81 -8.84
C LEU A 44 -0.31 2.52 -7.39
N THR A 45 0.34 3.19 -6.44
CA THR A 45 -0.10 3.22 -5.04
C THR A 45 -0.58 4.62 -4.69
N THR A 46 -1.79 4.73 -4.16
CA THR A 46 -2.39 6.02 -3.80
C THR A 46 -2.72 6.05 -2.31
N LEU A 47 -2.34 7.15 -1.65
CA LEU A 47 -2.76 7.49 -0.30
C LEU A 47 -3.96 8.45 -0.39
N LEU A 48 -5.09 8.02 0.15
CA LEU A 48 -6.35 8.77 0.18
C LEU A 48 -6.65 9.17 1.63
N ARG A 49 -7.09 10.40 1.86
CA ARG A 49 -7.73 10.84 3.10
C ARG A 49 -9.24 10.69 2.96
N THR A 50 -9.90 10.24 4.01
CA THR A 50 -11.36 10.21 4.09
C THR A 50 -11.85 10.69 5.44
N ASP A 51 -13.01 11.33 5.46
CA ASP A 51 -13.79 11.64 6.67
C ASP A 51 -14.97 10.67 6.89
N GLY A 52 -15.11 9.67 6.02
CA GLY A 52 -16.24 8.74 5.97
C GLY A 52 -17.11 8.91 4.73
N ASP A 53 -17.21 10.14 4.21
CA ASP A 53 -18.11 10.48 3.10
C ASP A 53 -17.33 10.77 1.81
N ALA A 54 -16.22 11.51 1.92
CA ALA A 54 -15.36 11.86 0.80
C ALA A 54 -14.04 11.07 0.83
N CYS A 55 -13.48 10.78 -0.34
CA CYS A 55 -12.14 10.21 -0.49
C CYS A 55 -11.27 11.16 -1.33
N ILE A 56 -10.31 11.83 -0.69
CA ILE A 56 -9.45 12.84 -1.31
C ILE A 56 -8.04 12.27 -1.48
N PRO A 57 -7.48 12.21 -2.70
CA PRO A 57 -6.09 11.79 -2.89
C PRO A 57 -5.10 12.80 -2.33
N CYS A 58 -4.14 12.32 -1.52
CA CYS A 58 -3.13 13.16 -0.87
C CYS A 58 -1.71 12.92 -1.38
N ASP A 59 -1.41 11.69 -1.83
CA ASP A 59 -0.14 11.34 -2.46
C ASP A 59 -0.32 10.11 -3.37
N PHE A 60 0.54 9.96 -4.36
CA PHE A 60 0.59 8.77 -5.21
C PHE A 60 2.02 8.43 -5.61
N ARG A 61 2.25 7.15 -5.89
CA ARG A 61 3.54 6.61 -6.31
C ARG A 61 3.35 5.65 -7.46
N ILE A 62 4.07 5.90 -8.54
CA ILE A 62 4.22 4.93 -9.63
C ILE A 62 5.38 4.03 -9.23
N TYR A 63 5.15 2.73 -9.23
CA TYR A 63 6.21 1.77 -8.97
C TYR A 63 7.14 1.71 -10.18
N HIS A 64 8.43 1.98 -9.95
CA HIS A 64 9.45 1.90 -10.99
C HIS A 64 10.79 1.44 -10.42
N LYS A 65 10.84 0.17 -9.98
CA LYS A 65 12.00 -0.38 -9.27
C LYS A 65 13.33 -0.17 -10.01
N ASP A 66 13.34 -0.27 -11.33
CA ASP A 66 14.58 -0.14 -12.11
C ASP A 66 15.14 1.29 -12.15
N GLN A 67 14.32 2.30 -11.78
CA GLN A 67 14.72 3.71 -11.78
C GLN A 67 15.05 4.21 -10.37
N ASP A 68 14.29 3.79 -9.34
CA ASP A 68 14.45 4.30 -7.98
C ASP A 68 14.88 3.26 -6.93
N GLY A 69 14.95 1.98 -7.32
CA GLY A 69 15.30 0.86 -6.43
C GLY A 69 14.26 0.56 -5.34
N LYS A 70 13.08 1.19 -5.36
CA LYS A 70 12.10 1.10 -4.28
C LYS A 70 11.10 -0.02 -4.51
N THR A 71 10.70 -0.64 -3.40
CA THR A 71 9.57 -1.57 -3.39
C THR A 71 8.25 -0.80 -3.17
N GLU A 72 7.10 -1.41 -3.48
CA GLU A 72 5.78 -0.84 -3.13
C GLU A 72 5.69 -0.54 -1.61
N ASN A 73 6.31 -1.38 -0.77
CA ASN A 73 6.39 -1.16 0.67
C ASN A 73 7.25 0.04 1.05
N ASN A 74 8.36 0.29 0.34
CA ASN A 74 9.18 1.48 0.56
C ASN A 74 8.40 2.74 0.20
N HIS A 75 7.68 2.72 -0.93
CA HIS A 75 6.80 3.82 -1.32
C HIS A 75 5.70 4.10 -0.30
N PHE A 76 5.06 3.05 0.21
CA PHE A 76 4.06 3.19 1.26
C PHE A 76 4.63 3.86 2.52
N ALA A 77 5.79 3.40 2.99
CA ALA A 77 6.46 4.02 4.13
C ALA A 77 6.82 5.49 3.87
N ASP A 78 7.36 5.82 2.69
CA ASP A 78 7.68 7.19 2.30
C ASP A 78 6.45 8.10 2.29
N MET A 79 5.32 7.61 1.76
CA MET A 79 4.05 8.36 1.76
C MET A 79 3.55 8.65 3.18
N LEU A 80 3.63 7.67 4.09
CA LEU A 80 3.26 7.87 5.50
C LEU A 80 4.16 8.89 6.19
N CYS A 81 5.49 8.78 5.99
CA CYS A 81 6.44 9.75 6.51
C CYS A 81 6.17 11.17 5.99
N LYS A 82 5.88 11.31 4.69
CA LYS A 82 5.52 12.61 4.10
C LYS A 82 4.20 13.14 4.65
N ALA A 83 3.20 12.28 4.82
CA ALA A 83 1.93 12.68 5.44
C ALA A 83 2.15 13.18 6.88
N HIS A 84 2.95 12.47 7.68
CA HIS A 84 3.25 12.92 9.04
C HIS A 84 3.97 14.27 9.04
N LYS A 85 4.99 14.45 8.19
CA LYS A 85 5.71 15.73 8.02
C LYS A 85 4.80 16.89 7.59
N ARG A 86 3.73 16.60 6.84
CA ARG A 86 2.73 17.59 6.41
C ARG A 86 1.69 17.91 7.49
N GLY A 87 1.82 17.33 8.70
CA GLY A 87 0.92 17.60 9.82
C GLY A 87 -0.39 16.80 9.78
N PHE A 88 -0.48 15.76 8.95
CA PHE A 88 -1.66 14.90 8.99
C PHE A 88 -1.74 14.14 10.32
N ASN A 89 -2.94 14.08 10.89
CA ASN A 89 -3.23 13.30 12.10
C ASN A 89 -4.47 12.41 11.90
N PRO A 90 -4.36 11.32 11.12
CA PRO A 90 -5.44 10.35 10.96
C PRO A 90 -5.72 9.60 12.27
N GLY A 91 -7.00 9.39 12.59
CA GLY A 91 -7.42 8.50 13.66
C GLY A 91 -7.12 7.02 13.38
N CYS A 92 -6.99 6.63 12.10
CA CYS A 92 -6.58 5.29 11.69
C CYS A 92 -6.02 5.27 10.26
N VAL A 93 -5.04 4.41 10.00
CA VAL A 93 -4.55 4.06 8.67
C VAL A 93 -5.09 2.69 8.26
N LEU A 94 -5.86 2.67 7.19
CA LEU A 94 -6.46 1.50 6.57
C LEU A 94 -5.58 1.05 5.40
N SER A 95 -5.15 -0.21 5.40
CA SER A 95 -4.31 -0.75 4.32
C SER A 95 -4.64 -2.20 4.00
N ASP A 96 -4.23 -2.63 2.80
CA ASP A 96 -4.29 -4.03 2.43
C ASP A 96 -3.19 -4.86 3.15
N SER A 97 -3.34 -6.19 3.11
CA SER A 97 -2.41 -7.11 3.78
C SER A 97 -0.99 -7.15 3.20
N TRP A 98 -0.81 -6.62 1.98
CA TRP A 98 0.50 -6.53 1.32
C TRP A 98 1.40 -5.53 2.05
N PHE A 99 0.81 -4.47 2.61
CA PHE A 99 1.50 -3.46 3.39
C PHE A 99 1.63 -3.79 4.89
N ALA A 100 1.07 -4.92 5.35
CA ALA A 100 1.07 -5.36 6.75
C ALA A 100 2.41 -5.96 7.21
N SER A 101 3.54 -5.37 6.80
CA SER A 101 4.85 -5.74 7.33
C SER A 101 5.05 -5.17 8.74
N LEU A 102 5.79 -5.88 9.60
CA LEU A 102 6.06 -5.40 10.96
C LEU A 102 6.71 -4.01 10.97
N LYS A 103 7.59 -3.73 9.99
CA LYS A 103 8.22 -2.42 9.83
C LYS A 103 7.19 -1.32 9.57
N ASN A 104 6.25 -1.54 8.66
CA ASN A 104 5.21 -0.56 8.36
C ASN A 104 4.23 -0.37 9.52
N LEU A 105 3.83 -1.46 10.18
CA LEU A 105 2.92 -1.38 11.33
C LEU A 105 3.54 -0.60 12.49
N ARG A 106 4.85 -0.79 12.73
CA ARG A 106 5.61 0.03 13.69
C ARG A 106 5.72 1.49 13.25
N LEU A 107 5.93 1.73 11.96
CA LEU A 107 6.00 3.08 11.40
C LEU A 107 4.71 3.85 11.61
N ILE A 108 3.55 3.22 11.35
CA ILE A 108 2.24 3.84 11.57
C ILE A 108 2.01 4.10 13.06
N ARG A 109 2.42 3.18 13.94
CA ARG A 109 2.27 3.33 15.39
C ARG A 109 3.18 4.42 15.99
N SER A 110 4.30 4.75 15.35
CA SER A 110 5.28 5.71 15.88
C SER A 110 4.70 7.11 16.16
N PRO A 111 3.90 7.73 15.26
CA PRO A 111 3.16 8.97 15.55
C PRO A 111 1.83 8.74 16.28
N GLU A 112 1.68 7.61 16.98
CA GLU A 112 0.45 7.20 17.69
C GLU A 112 -0.79 6.97 16.80
N TRP A 113 -0.62 6.82 15.48
CA TRP A 113 -1.74 6.48 14.62
C TRP A 113 -2.16 5.02 14.83
N LYS A 114 -3.47 4.79 14.83
CA LYS A 114 -4.04 3.44 14.79
C LYS A 114 -3.90 2.88 13.38
N TRP A 115 -3.91 1.56 13.25
CA TRP A 115 -3.93 0.89 11.96
C TRP A 115 -4.97 -0.21 11.94
N LEU A 116 -5.55 -0.45 10.77
CA LEU A 116 -6.39 -1.60 10.49
C LEU A 116 -5.97 -2.18 9.14
N THR A 117 -5.61 -3.46 9.16
CA THR A 117 -5.21 -4.19 7.96
C THR A 117 -5.59 -5.65 8.11
N ARG A 118 -5.63 -6.36 6.99
CA ARG A 118 -5.74 -7.82 6.99
C ARG A 118 -4.35 -8.43 7.19
N LEU A 119 -4.26 -9.51 7.94
CA LEU A 119 -3.03 -10.32 8.00
C LEU A 119 -3.19 -11.54 7.10
N ARG A 120 -2.13 -11.89 6.37
CA ARG A 120 -2.09 -13.13 5.59
C ARG A 120 -1.90 -14.32 6.55
N CYS A 121 -2.49 -15.47 6.24
CA CYS A 121 -2.41 -16.69 7.08
C CYS A 121 -0.97 -17.15 7.35
N ASN A 122 -0.04 -16.86 6.42
CA ASN A 122 1.37 -17.17 6.55
C ASN A 122 2.15 -16.20 7.48
N ARG A 123 1.48 -15.27 8.15
CA ARG A 123 2.08 -14.42 9.18
C ARG A 123 2.03 -15.13 10.52
N LEU A 124 3.17 -15.17 11.19
CA LEU A 124 3.27 -15.62 12.57
C LEU A 124 2.87 -14.49 13.52
N VAL A 125 1.92 -14.76 14.40
CA VAL A 125 1.44 -13.85 15.43
C VAL A 125 1.47 -14.54 16.79
N ASN A 126 1.53 -13.76 17.87
CA ASN A 126 1.51 -14.25 19.24
C ASN A 126 0.41 -13.55 20.05
N PRO A 127 -0.87 -13.95 19.88
CA PRO A 127 -1.98 -13.25 20.53
C PRO A 127 -2.03 -13.49 22.05
N ASP A 128 -1.53 -14.64 22.51
CA ASP A 128 -1.58 -15.10 23.91
C ASP A 128 -0.25 -14.91 24.66
N GLY A 129 0.76 -14.33 24.01
CA GLY A 129 2.09 -14.12 24.59
C GLY A 129 2.94 -15.39 24.71
N LYS A 130 2.45 -16.57 24.32
CA LYS A 130 3.16 -17.84 24.52
C LYS A 130 4.05 -18.24 23.35
N LYS A 131 3.54 -18.19 22.12
CA LYS A 131 4.30 -18.58 20.94
C LYS A 131 3.78 -17.95 19.65
N ASN A 132 4.69 -17.80 18.70
CA ASN A 132 4.37 -17.41 17.34
C ASN A 132 3.64 -18.56 16.61
N ARG A 133 2.43 -18.29 16.09
CA ARG A 133 1.62 -19.23 15.29
C ARG A 133 1.00 -18.54 14.08
N CYS A 134 0.73 -19.31 13.03
CA CYS A 134 -0.03 -18.83 11.88
C CYS A 134 -1.48 -18.52 12.27
N LEU A 135 -2.12 -17.62 11.51
CA LEU A 135 -3.56 -17.38 11.61
C LEU A 135 -4.28 -18.42 10.73
N HIS A 136 -5.18 -19.19 11.33
CA HIS A 136 -6.04 -20.16 10.65
C HIS A 136 -7.22 -19.46 9.96
#